data_AF-A0A380BKR5-F1
#
_entry.id   AF-A0A380BKR5-F1
#
_cell.length_a   1.000
_cell.length_b   1.000
_cell.length_c   1.000
_cell.angle_alpha   90.00
_cell.angle_beta   90.00
_cell.angle_gamma   90.00
#
_symmetry.space_group_name_H-M   'P 1'
#
loop_
_entity.id
_entity.type
_entity.pdbx_description
1 polymer ?
#
loop_
_entity_poly.entity_id
_entity_poly.type
_entity_poly.pdbx_seq_one_letter_code
_entity_poly.pdbx_strand_id
1 'polypeptide(L)'
;MKKYIIIILTTCFLCAGCSKDKGNYDLVSINEINISDPTTGTIPVFQYDNLKLTPKLEQTIAVDESSFIYSWSAFAISNASTSYALADTKSLDVRIDLMPGKYKLIYKVNDPKTKMSFFKEYEIEVNTRLGEGWLILEDMPDNKQELSIVNTGDEVFHNLYRNANNGKSLPDNSHSVRVLNKGFRSVQSIFVLADHDAIELDYVGIKKVSDYKNWFYSAPATINMQNYVYGRLASSAFLVNDNELYSLNLMNGDEDPKFGAPIKGDWKISPFVFPHTYSDYTVLYDTKNQRFLSHYMASISELSNSPGSAFDPDNVGKKLVFGGPGPGDSYNCLMKNNDDDNFFVYTVNASFFTQVIASGMSEVENAAELQKAKLFASSGLYPHIYYAVDNKIYLLDIPAKKARLVYAFPAGAEITAVRMKQSPSITINYPDNNREFVVATYQGGEGRFYKFEIGNTGDFVDNTYSKEYKGFNRIKYLEYKNRRNN
;
A
#
# COMPACT_ATOMS: atom_id res chain seq x y z
N MET A 1 67.36 -7.39 82.99
CA MET A 1 67.13 -6.17 82.18
C MET A 1 65.62 -6.08 81.99
N LYS A 2 64.87 -5.38 82.86
CA LYS A 2 64.30 -4.01 82.66
C LYS A 2 63.66 -3.84 81.26
N LYS A 3 62.42 -3.40 81.04
CA LYS A 3 61.32 -2.78 81.82
C LYS A 3 60.11 -2.65 80.84
N TYR A 4 58.90 -3.07 81.24
CA TYR A 4 57.68 -2.26 81.47
C TYR A 4 56.69 -1.96 80.31
N ILE A 5 55.42 -2.37 80.58
CA ILE A 5 54.14 -1.61 80.57
C ILE A 5 53.68 -1.10 79.19
N ILE A 6 52.48 -1.46 78.70
CA ILE A 6 51.19 -0.72 78.79
C ILE A 6 50.14 -1.71 78.22
N ILE A 7 49.27 -2.40 78.99
CA ILE A 7 47.97 -2.02 79.60
C ILE A 7 47.04 -1.24 78.65
N ILE A 8 45.76 -1.66 78.60
CA ILE A 8 44.59 -1.00 77.96
C ILE A 8 44.28 -1.49 76.52
N LEU A 9 43.82 -2.73 76.38
CA LEU A 9 42.67 -3.03 75.50
C LEU A 9 41.98 -4.37 75.86
N THR A 10 41.94 -4.72 77.15
CA THR A 10 41.40 -6.00 77.65
C THR A 10 40.01 -5.84 78.30
N THR A 11 39.23 -4.84 77.88
CA THR A 11 37.92 -4.55 78.50
C THR A 11 36.76 -4.42 77.50
N CYS A 12 36.91 -4.91 76.27
CA CYS A 12 35.80 -4.91 75.28
C CYS A 12 35.64 -6.24 74.52
N PHE A 13 35.97 -7.38 75.15
CA PHE A 13 35.81 -8.72 74.54
C PHE A 13 34.82 -9.63 75.27
N LEU A 14 33.86 -9.07 76.00
CA LEU A 14 32.78 -9.83 76.66
C LEU A 14 31.39 -9.42 76.17
N CYS A 15 31.19 -9.37 74.86
CA CYS A 15 29.86 -9.39 74.23
C CYS A 15 29.91 -10.15 72.89
N ALA A 16 30.46 -11.37 72.88
CA ALA A 16 30.10 -12.35 71.85
C ALA A 16 28.72 -12.95 72.18
N GLY A 17 27.71 -12.10 72.22
CA GLY A 17 26.32 -12.53 72.12
C GLY A 17 26.06 -12.82 70.66
N CYS A 18 26.27 -14.07 70.23
CA CYS A 18 25.51 -14.57 69.09
C CYS A 18 24.05 -14.47 69.50
N SER A 19 23.35 -13.41 69.07
CA SER A 19 21.90 -13.47 68.95
C SER A 19 21.60 -14.66 68.06
N LYS A 20 21.31 -15.79 68.69
CA LYS A 20 20.63 -16.91 68.05
C LYS A 20 19.31 -16.31 67.63
N ASP A 21 19.17 -16.02 66.33
CA ASP A 21 17.91 -15.60 65.77
C ASP A 21 16.85 -16.62 66.22
N LYS A 22 15.95 -16.18 67.11
CA LYS A 22 14.79 -16.93 67.56
C LYS A 22 13.59 -16.59 66.69
N GLY A 23 13.83 -16.29 65.41
CA GLY A 23 12.79 -16.30 64.40
C GLY A 23 12.21 -17.71 64.29
N ASN A 24 11.13 -17.96 65.03
CA ASN A 24 10.16 -18.96 64.62
C ASN A 24 9.43 -18.38 63.41
N TYR A 25 10.08 -18.44 62.25
CA TYR A 25 9.40 -18.20 60.99
C TYR A 25 8.59 -19.46 60.73
N ASP A 26 7.30 -19.43 61.09
CA ASP A 26 6.35 -20.38 60.53
C ASP A 26 6.34 -20.13 59.02
N LEU A 27 7.14 -20.89 58.29
CA LEU A 27 7.17 -20.89 56.84
C LEU A 27 5.82 -21.41 56.37
N VAL A 28 4.87 -20.50 56.17
CA VAL A 28 3.62 -20.82 55.51
C VAL A 28 3.96 -21.23 54.09
N SER A 29 3.62 -22.46 53.73
CA SER A 29 3.81 -22.95 52.37
C SER A 29 3.10 -22.02 51.38
N ILE A 30 3.86 -21.51 50.42
CA ILE A 30 3.36 -20.65 49.37
C ILE A 30 2.78 -21.54 48.27
N ASN A 31 1.59 -21.21 47.77
CA ASN A 31 1.06 -21.87 46.59
C ASN A 31 1.91 -21.47 45.38
N GLU A 32 2.63 -22.43 44.80
CA GLU A 32 3.35 -22.24 43.55
C GLU A 32 2.45 -22.73 42.41
N ILE A 33 2.23 -21.87 41.42
CA ILE A 33 1.43 -22.20 40.24
C ILE A 33 2.37 -22.38 39.06
N ASN A 34 2.48 -23.62 38.59
CA ASN A 34 3.13 -23.93 37.33
C ASN A 34 2.10 -23.84 36.20
N ILE A 35 2.44 -23.09 35.15
CA ILE A 35 1.55 -22.86 34.01
C ILE A 35 2.08 -23.66 32.81
N SER A 36 1.33 -24.69 32.41
CA SER A 36 1.68 -25.55 31.27
C SER A 36 0.71 -25.35 30.10
N ASP A 37 1.22 -25.44 28.87
CA ASP A 37 0.43 -25.39 27.64
C ASP A 37 1.26 -26.11 26.56
N PRO A 38 0.69 -27.04 25.77
CA PRO A 38 1.41 -27.75 24.73
C PRO A 38 1.87 -26.86 23.56
N THR A 39 1.32 -25.64 23.45
CA THR A 39 1.67 -24.69 22.41
C THR A 39 3.11 -24.20 22.60
N THR A 40 3.92 -24.38 21.56
CA THR A 40 5.35 -24.03 21.55
C THR A 40 5.70 -23.30 20.25
N GLY A 41 6.80 -22.55 20.27
CA GLY A 41 7.23 -21.74 19.13
C GLY A 41 6.35 -20.51 18.89
N THR A 42 6.51 -19.91 17.70
CA THR A 42 5.73 -18.76 17.27
C THR A 42 4.39 -19.22 16.68
N ILE A 43 3.29 -18.70 17.21
CA ILE A 43 1.93 -19.02 16.77
C ILE A 43 1.52 -18.07 15.65
N PRO A 44 1.33 -18.53 14.42
CA PRO A 44 0.78 -17.69 13.36
C PRO A 44 -0.72 -17.49 13.59
N VAL A 45 -1.16 -16.24 13.54
CA VAL A 45 -2.58 -15.88 13.58
C VAL A 45 -2.84 -14.80 12.55
N PHE A 46 -3.97 -14.84 11.84
CA PHE A 46 -4.35 -13.72 10.99
C PHE A 46 -5.09 -12.66 11.79
N GLN A 47 -4.84 -11.40 11.47
CA GLN A 47 -5.63 -10.29 12.00
C GLN A 47 -7.12 -10.56 11.72
N TYR A 48 -7.95 -10.32 12.74
CA TYR A 48 -9.38 -10.56 12.81
C TYR A 48 -9.83 -12.03 12.92
N ASP A 49 -8.91 -13.00 12.94
CA ASP A 49 -9.22 -14.37 13.35
C ASP A 49 -9.21 -14.49 14.89
N ASN A 50 -9.84 -15.55 15.41
CA ASN A 50 -9.78 -15.87 16.83
C ASN A 50 -8.49 -16.62 17.19
N LEU A 51 -7.81 -16.18 18.25
CA LEU A 51 -6.75 -16.93 18.91
C LEU A 51 -7.31 -17.65 20.13
N LYS A 52 -7.11 -18.97 20.19
CA LYS A 52 -7.51 -19.81 21.32
C LYS A 52 -6.32 -20.40 22.03
N LEU A 53 -6.19 -20.17 23.33
CA LEU A 53 -5.15 -20.74 24.20
C LEU A 53 -5.76 -21.21 25.52
N THR A 54 -5.42 -22.41 25.96
CA THR A 54 -6.03 -23.04 27.14
C THR A 54 -4.95 -23.56 28.10
N PRO A 55 -4.21 -22.64 28.76
CA PRO A 55 -3.17 -23.03 29.69
C PRO A 55 -3.76 -23.81 30.88
N LYS A 56 -3.00 -24.80 31.34
CA LYS A 56 -3.31 -25.60 32.53
C LYS A 56 -2.50 -25.07 33.71
N LEU A 57 -3.13 -25.09 34.89
CA LEU A 57 -2.51 -24.68 36.14
C LEU A 57 -2.26 -25.92 36.99
N GLU A 58 -1.02 -26.11 37.40
CA GLU A 58 -0.63 -27.09 38.40
C GLU A 58 -0.27 -26.33 39.67
N GLN A 59 -0.97 -26.64 40.77
CA GLN A 59 -0.84 -25.94 42.04
C GLN A 59 -0.15 -26.84 43.06
N THR A 60 0.82 -26.32 43.82
CA THR A 60 1.38 -27.06 44.96
C THR A 60 0.42 -27.10 46.15
N ILE A 61 -0.52 -26.16 46.22
CA ILE A 61 -1.61 -26.14 47.20
C ILE A 61 -2.93 -25.97 46.45
N ALA A 62 -3.80 -26.98 46.52
CA ALA A 62 -5.09 -26.95 45.84
C ALA A 62 -5.98 -25.83 46.41
N VAL A 63 -6.22 -24.79 45.61
CA VAL A 63 -7.27 -23.80 45.85
C VAL A 63 -8.19 -23.70 44.65
N ASP A 64 -9.39 -23.16 44.86
CA ASP A 64 -10.36 -22.91 43.80
C ASP A 64 -9.78 -21.89 42.80
N GLU A 65 -9.63 -22.32 41.55
CA GLU A 65 -9.05 -21.49 40.50
C GLU A 65 -9.89 -20.25 40.19
N SER A 66 -11.20 -20.27 40.47
CA SER A 66 -12.04 -19.07 40.31
C SER A 66 -11.67 -17.95 41.29
N SER A 67 -10.82 -18.23 42.28
CA SER A 67 -10.28 -17.21 43.20
C SER A 67 -9.10 -16.43 42.62
N PHE A 68 -8.53 -16.88 41.50
CA PHE A 68 -7.45 -16.18 40.80
C PHE A 68 -7.99 -15.11 39.86
N ILE A 69 -7.16 -14.09 39.62
CA ILE A 69 -7.41 -13.04 38.63
C ILE A 69 -6.51 -13.30 37.43
N TYR A 70 -7.11 -13.40 36.25
CA TYR A 70 -6.41 -13.67 35.00
C TYR A 70 -6.26 -12.40 34.18
N SER A 71 -5.19 -12.32 33.41
CA SER A 71 -5.05 -11.29 32.38
C SER A 71 -4.18 -11.76 31.23
N TRP A 72 -4.59 -11.37 30.04
CA TRP A 72 -3.87 -11.55 28.79
C TRP A 72 -3.53 -10.18 28.23
N SER A 73 -2.26 -9.96 27.94
CA SER A 73 -1.78 -8.75 27.28
C SER A 73 -0.77 -9.09 26.22
N ALA A 74 -0.65 -8.22 25.21
CA ALA A 74 0.33 -8.31 24.15
C ALA A 74 1.21 -7.06 24.14
N PHE A 75 2.47 -7.21 23.72
CA PHE A 75 3.28 -6.07 23.31
C PHE A 75 4.06 -6.43 22.05
N ALA A 76 4.22 -5.46 21.16
CA ALA A 76 4.99 -5.66 19.94
C ALA A 76 6.47 -5.90 20.31
N ILE A 77 7.11 -6.90 19.72
CA ILE A 77 8.54 -7.17 19.97
C ILE A 77 9.40 -5.96 19.54
N SER A 78 8.97 -5.25 18.50
CA SER A 78 9.63 -4.01 18.04
C SER A 78 9.41 -2.81 18.97
N ASN A 79 8.37 -2.83 19.81
CA ASN A 79 8.06 -1.74 20.73
C ASN A 79 7.39 -2.28 22.01
N ALA A 80 8.22 -2.63 23.00
CA ALA A 80 7.76 -3.15 24.28
C ALA A 80 7.10 -2.09 25.18
N SER A 81 7.05 -0.81 24.79
CA SER A 81 6.47 0.26 25.61
C SER A 81 4.94 0.33 25.55
N THR A 82 4.32 -0.27 24.52
CA THR A 82 2.87 -0.28 24.35
C THR A 82 2.32 -1.67 24.64
N SER A 83 1.46 -1.76 25.66
CA SER A 83 0.75 -2.98 26.02
C SER A 83 -0.71 -2.92 25.54
N TYR A 84 -1.17 -4.01 24.96
CA TYR A 84 -2.52 -4.21 24.45
C TYR A 84 -3.22 -5.23 25.34
N ALA A 85 -4.29 -4.84 26.04
CA ALA A 85 -5.11 -5.78 26.80
C ALA A 85 -5.96 -6.62 25.84
N LEU A 86 -6.01 -7.94 26.06
CA LEU A 86 -6.75 -8.88 25.21
C LEU A 86 -7.94 -9.51 25.91
N ALA A 87 -7.75 -10.00 27.14
CA ALA A 87 -8.80 -10.65 27.94
C ALA A 87 -8.42 -10.72 29.43
N ASP A 88 -9.39 -11.01 30.28
CA ASP A 88 -9.28 -11.25 31.72
C ASP A 88 -9.76 -12.66 32.13
N THR A 89 -9.70 -13.61 31.19
CA THR A 89 -10.19 -14.99 31.33
C THR A 89 -9.06 -16.00 31.53
N LYS A 90 -9.36 -17.16 32.15
CA LYS A 90 -8.38 -18.26 32.30
C LYS A 90 -7.89 -18.80 30.95
N SER A 91 -8.83 -19.07 30.04
CA SER A 91 -8.55 -19.46 28.66
C SER A 91 -8.76 -18.26 27.74
N LEU A 92 -7.88 -18.09 26.76
CA LEU A 92 -8.04 -17.09 25.72
C LEU A 92 -8.93 -17.64 24.61
N ASP A 93 -9.94 -16.88 24.20
CA ASP A 93 -10.68 -17.05 22.93
C ASP A 93 -11.13 -15.66 22.50
N VAL A 94 -10.24 -14.96 21.79
CA VAL A 94 -10.46 -13.57 21.39
C VAL A 94 -10.12 -13.36 19.93
N ARG A 95 -10.88 -12.47 19.30
CA ARG A 95 -10.54 -11.91 17.99
C ARG A 95 -9.29 -11.04 18.12
N ILE A 96 -8.31 -11.25 17.24
CA ILE A 96 -7.06 -10.47 17.25
C ILE A 96 -7.21 -9.22 16.39
N ASP A 97 -7.36 -8.06 17.03
CA ASP A 97 -7.38 -6.74 16.35
C ASP A 97 -5.98 -6.08 16.29
N LEU A 98 -4.95 -6.75 16.79
CA LEU A 98 -3.56 -6.28 16.73
C LEU A 98 -3.13 -6.07 15.27
N MET A 99 -2.28 -5.07 15.03
CA MET A 99 -1.69 -4.85 13.72
C MET A 99 -0.75 -6.01 13.36
N PRO A 100 -0.57 -6.34 12.08
CA PRO A 100 0.40 -7.34 11.66
C PRO A 100 1.81 -7.06 12.16
N GLY A 101 2.47 -8.10 12.65
CA GLY A 101 3.77 -8.01 13.32
C GLY A 101 3.98 -9.13 14.33
N LYS A 102 5.15 -9.12 14.97
CA LYS A 102 5.50 -10.11 16.01
C LYS A 102 5.25 -9.53 17.40
N TYR A 103 4.59 -10.31 18.24
CA TYR A 103 4.21 -9.91 19.59
C TYR A 103 4.61 -10.98 20.59
N LYS A 104 4.94 -10.52 21.81
CA LYS A 104 4.89 -11.37 22.99
C LYS A 104 3.52 -11.25 23.63
N LEU A 105 2.92 -12.39 23.95
CA LEU A 105 1.72 -12.50 24.76
C LEU A 105 2.11 -12.89 26.18
N ILE A 106 1.63 -12.14 27.16
CA ILE A 106 1.80 -12.43 28.58
C ILE A 106 0.47 -12.88 29.15
N TYR A 107 0.43 -14.15 29.57
CA TYR A 107 -0.61 -14.67 30.43
C TYR A 107 -0.18 -14.53 31.88
N LYS A 108 -0.94 -13.80 32.68
CA LYS A 108 -0.68 -13.57 34.10
C LYS A 108 -1.82 -14.15 34.93
N VAL A 109 -1.45 -14.96 35.92
CA VAL A 109 -2.32 -15.46 36.99
C VAL A 109 -1.93 -14.72 38.28
N ASN A 110 -2.86 -13.97 38.86
CA ASN A 110 -2.64 -13.28 40.13
C ASN A 110 -3.44 -13.96 41.25
N ASP A 111 -2.75 -14.29 42.34
CA ASP A 111 -3.39 -14.72 43.58
C ASP A 111 -3.63 -13.50 44.49
N PRO A 112 -4.89 -13.07 44.68
CA PRO A 112 -5.19 -11.90 45.48
C PRO A 112 -4.93 -12.10 46.98
N LYS A 113 -4.82 -13.35 47.47
CA LYS A 113 -4.54 -13.66 48.88
C LYS A 113 -3.07 -13.46 49.21
N THR A 114 -2.19 -14.02 48.39
CA THR A 114 -0.72 -13.95 48.58
C THR A 114 -0.10 -12.74 47.90
N LYS A 115 -0.83 -12.06 47.01
CA LYS A 115 -0.36 -10.99 46.11
C LYS A 115 0.68 -11.45 45.09
N MET A 116 0.90 -12.75 44.95
CA MET A 116 1.85 -13.30 43.98
C MET A 116 1.26 -13.32 42.58
N SER A 117 2.16 -13.28 41.59
CA SER A 117 1.80 -13.37 40.17
C SER A 117 2.68 -14.41 39.49
N PHE A 118 2.04 -15.23 38.66
CA PHE A 118 2.67 -16.29 37.87
C PHE A 118 2.43 -15.98 36.40
N PHE A 119 3.41 -16.28 35.56
CA PHE A 119 3.43 -15.82 34.17
C PHE A 119 3.75 -16.96 33.21
N LYS A 120 3.13 -16.92 32.04
CA LYS A 120 3.55 -17.67 30.87
C LYS A 120 3.64 -16.74 29.66
N GLU A 121 4.74 -16.83 28.93
CA GLU A 121 4.92 -16.10 27.68
C GLU A 121 4.57 -16.97 26.48
N TYR A 122 3.94 -16.37 25.48
CA TYR A 122 3.76 -16.91 24.14
C TYR A 122 4.37 -15.94 23.13
N GLU A 123 4.78 -16.44 21.98
CA GLU A 123 5.10 -15.61 20.82
C GLU A 123 4.02 -15.81 19.77
N ILE A 124 3.47 -14.71 19.26
CA ILE A 124 2.52 -14.73 18.14
C ILE A 124 3.06 -13.91 16.98
N GLU A 125 2.79 -14.37 15.76
CA GLU A 125 3.02 -13.61 14.53
C GLU A 125 1.67 -13.31 13.89
N VAL A 126 1.26 -12.04 14.00
CA VAL A 126 0.02 -11.54 13.41
C VAL A 126 0.27 -11.27 11.93
N ASN A 127 -0.43 -12.01 11.08
CA ASN A 127 -0.39 -11.91 9.63
C ASN A 127 -1.60 -11.13 9.10
N THR A 128 -1.54 -10.67 7.85
CA THR A 128 -2.68 -10.04 7.18
C THR A 128 -2.98 -10.70 5.85
N ARG A 129 -4.27 -10.89 5.57
CA ARG A 129 -4.78 -11.28 4.25
C ARG A 129 -4.92 -10.09 3.28
N LEU A 130 -4.69 -8.87 3.78
CA LEU A 130 -4.79 -7.60 3.06
C LEU A 130 -3.42 -7.07 2.60
N GLY A 131 -2.34 -7.83 2.82
CA GLY A 131 -0.96 -7.42 2.55
C GLY A 131 -0.67 -7.20 1.05
N GLU A 132 -1.29 -8.00 0.20
CA GLU A 132 -1.12 -7.97 -1.26
C GLU A 132 -2.42 -8.36 -1.96
N GLY A 133 -2.69 -7.71 -3.10
CA GLY A 133 -3.84 -8.01 -3.93
C GLY A 133 -4.27 -6.84 -4.79
N TRP A 134 -5.36 -7.03 -5.52
CA TRP A 134 -6.02 -5.95 -6.24
C TRP A 134 -6.91 -5.17 -5.29
N LEU A 135 -6.54 -3.93 -4.98
CA LEU A 135 -7.43 -2.96 -4.36
C LEU A 135 -8.47 -2.52 -5.39
N ILE A 136 -9.72 -2.47 -4.96
CA ILE A 136 -10.88 -2.17 -5.79
C ILE A 136 -11.63 -1.03 -5.12
N LEU A 137 -11.84 0.06 -5.85
CA LEU A 137 -12.67 1.19 -5.42
C LEU A 137 -14.05 1.05 -6.06
N GLU A 138 -15.08 1.10 -5.24
CA GLU A 138 -16.47 0.86 -5.65
C GLU A 138 -17.38 2.01 -5.22
N ASP A 139 -18.40 2.28 -6.04
CA ASP A 139 -19.55 3.09 -5.62
C ASP A 139 -20.56 2.19 -4.90
N MET A 140 -20.89 2.58 -3.67
CA MET A 140 -21.92 1.94 -2.86
C MET A 140 -23.32 2.48 -3.23
N PRO A 141 -24.41 1.75 -2.91
CA PRO A 141 -25.78 2.20 -3.21
C PRO A 141 -26.19 3.54 -2.57
N ASP A 142 -25.48 3.99 -1.53
CA ASP A 142 -25.68 5.29 -0.85
C ASP A 142 -24.85 6.43 -1.45
N ASN A 143 -24.25 6.21 -2.64
CA ASN A 143 -23.34 7.12 -3.33
C ASN A 143 -22.03 7.42 -2.58
N LYS A 144 -21.66 6.60 -1.58
CA LYS A 144 -20.35 6.64 -0.94
C LYS A 144 -19.36 5.71 -1.63
N GLN A 145 -18.07 5.95 -1.43
CA GLN A 145 -17.02 5.07 -1.94
C GLN A 145 -16.47 4.14 -0.87
N GLU A 146 -16.09 2.95 -1.30
CA GLU A 146 -15.55 1.90 -0.44
C GLU A 146 -14.38 1.16 -1.12
N LEU A 147 -13.50 0.58 -0.30
CA LEU A 147 -12.43 -0.28 -0.75
C LEU A 147 -12.76 -1.75 -0.49
N SER A 148 -12.51 -2.57 -1.50
CA SER A 148 -12.38 -4.02 -1.38
C SER A 148 -10.99 -4.46 -1.80
N ILE A 149 -10.62 -5.70 -1.48
CA ILE A 149 -9.41 -6.34 -2.01
C ILE A 149 -9.71 -7.76 -2.46
N VAL A 150 -9.14 -8.13 -3.60
CA VAL A 150 -8.97 -9.53 -4.01
C VAL A 150 -7.51 -9.90 -3.76
N ASN A 151 -7.26 -10.73 -2.75
CA ASN A 151 -5.90 -11.09 -2.37
C ASN A 151 -5.27 -12.12 -3.33
N THR A 152 -4.00 -12.48 -3.08
CA THR A 152 -3.28 -13.48 -3.89
C THR A 152 -3.76 -14.92 -3.67
N GLY A 153 -4.53 -15.17 -2.60
CA GLY A 153 -5.20 -16.44 -2.31
C GLY A 153 -6.60 -16.54 -2.91
N ASP A 154 -6.99 -15.62 -3.80
CA ASP A 154 -8.32 -15.52 -4.43
C ASP A 154 -9.49 -15.24 -3.45
N GLU A 155 -9.20 -14.76 -2.25
CA GLU A 155 -10.20 -14.33 -1.29
C GLU A 155 -10.62 -12.88 -1.55
N VAL A 156 -11.92 -12.60 -1.41
CA VAL A 156 -12.49 -11.26 -1.56
C VAL A 156 -12.87 -10.70 -0.19
N PHE A 157 -12.33 -9.53 0.16
CA PHE A 157 -12.70 -8.80 1.36
C PHE A 157 -13.33 -7.46 0.98
N HIS A 158 -14.55 -7.23 1.44
CA HIS A 158 -15.29 -5.99 1.20
C HIS A 158 -15.23 -5.05 2.41
N ASN A 159 -15.67 -3.81 2.21
CA ASN A 159 -15.90 -2.84 3.29
C ASN A 159 -14.64 -2.51 4.10
N LEU A 160 -13.46 -2.54 3.46
CA LEU A 160 -12.18 -2.42 4.15
C LEU A 160 -12.05 -1.09 4.90
N TYR A 161 -12.42 0.03 4.27
CA TYR A 161 -12.24 1.34 4.87
C TYR A 161 -13.18 1.52 6.06
N ARG A 162 -14.48 1.25 5.92
CA ARG A 162 -15.42 1.43 7.05
C ARG A 162 -15.10 0.50 8.22
N ASN A 163 -14.65 -0.72 7.95
CA ASN A 163 -14.28 -1.69 8.98
C ASN A 163 -13.07 -1.19 9.78
N ALA A 164 -12.09 -0.60 9.10
CA ALA A 164 -10.89 -0.05 9.73
C ALA A 164 -11.13 1.31 10.43
N ASN A 165 -12.13 2.09 10.00
CA ASN A 165 -12.32 3.50 10.36
C ASN A 165 -13.66 3.79 11.06
N ASN A 166 -14.13 2.87 11.91
CA ASN A 166 -15.30 3.04 12.78
C ASN A 166 -16.58 3.42 12.02
N GLY A 167 -16.84 2.78 10.88
CA GLY A 167 -18.05 2.99 10.07
C GLY A 167 -18.03 4.24 9.20
N LYS A 168 -16.95 5.03 9.20
CA LYS A 168 -16.80 6.20 8.31
C LYS A 168 -16.65 5.77 6.85
N SER A 169 -17.08 6.63 5.94
CA SER A 169 -16.90 6.45 4.49
C SER A 169 -15.66 7.18 3.98
N LEU A 170 -15.14 6.76 2.82
CA LEU A 170 -14.14 7.53 2.10
C LEU A 170 -14.65 8.93 1.74
N PRO A 171 -13.74 9.87 1.38
CA PRO A 171 -14.15 11.18 0.87
C PRO A 171 -15.09 11.05 -0.34
N ASP A 172 -16.06 11.93 -0.41
CA ASP A 172 -17.06 11.92 -1.49
C ASP A 172 -16.41 12.13 -2.85
N ASN A 173 -16.91 11.44 -3.87
CA ASN A 173 -16.35 11.43 -5.21
C ASN A 173 -14.89 10.95 -5.26
N SER A 174 -14.51 10.02 -4.36
CA SER A 174 -13.26 9.28 -4.54
C SER A 174 -13.26 8.61 -5.92
N HIS A 175 -12.21 8.84 -6.71
CA HIS A 175 -12.14 8.38 -8.09
C HIS A 175 -10.88 7.56 -8.37
N SER A 176 -9.85 7.65 -7.52
CA SER A 176 -8.64 6.86 -7.72
C SER A 176 -7.91 6.51 -6.43
N VAL A 177 -7.16 5.41 -6.50
CA VAL A 177 -6.29 4.92 -5.42
C VAL A 177 -4.87 4.86 -5.95
N ARG A 178 -3.86 5.16 -5.13
CA ARG A 178 -2.44 5.00 -5.45
C ARG A 178 -1.75 4.26 -4.33
N VAL A 179 -0.87 3.34 -4.68
CA VAL A 179 -0.07 2.59 -3.74
C VAL A 179 1.39 3.05 -3.85
N LEU A 180 1.92 3.56 -2.73
CA LEU A 180 3.32 3.91 -2.60
C LEU A 180 4.08 2.77 -1.95
N ASN A 181 5.21 2.42 -2.56
CA ASN A 181 6.21 1.53 -1.99
C ASN A 181 7.57 2.23 -2.01
N LYS A 182 7.93 2.95 -0.93
CA LYS A 182 9.21 3.66 -0.87
C LYS A 182 10.35 2.66 -0.79
N GLY A 183 11.36 2.80 -1.67
CA GLY A 183 12.57 2.00 -1.56
C GLY A 183 13.32 2.26 -0.26
N PHE A 184 13.41 3.54 0.12
CA PHE A 184 14.12 4.03 1.30
C PHE A 184 13.22 3.99 2.56
N ARG A 185 13.78 3.61 3.72
CA ARG A 185 13.10 3.49 5.04
C ARG A 185 11.88 2.55 5.14
N SER A 186 11.57 1.80 4.09
CA SER A 186 10.51 0.79 4.09
C SER A 186 9.09 1.29 4.36
N VAL A 187 8.79 2.55 4.01
CA VAL A 187 7.45 3.09 4.16
C VAL A 187 6.56 2.68 2.99
N GLN A 188 5.39 2.14 3.29
CA GLN A 188 4.32 1.87 2.33
C GLN A 188 3.08 2.68 2.76
N SER A 189 2.35 3.22 1.78
CA SER A 189 1.15 4.02 2.04
C SER A 189 0.14 3.83 0.91
N ILE A 190 -1.14 4.06 1.21
CA ILE A 190 -2.23 4.09 0.22
C ILE A 190 -2.80 5.50 0.19
N PHE A 191 -2.94 6.07 -0.99
CA PHE A 191 -3.51 7.40 -1.19
C PHE A 191 -4.85 7.24 -1.92
N VAL A 192 -5.89 7.85 -1.38
CA VAL A 192 -7.21 7.93 -2.03
C VAL A 192 -7.43 9.36 -2.48
N LEU A 193 -7.68 9.55 -3.78
CA LEU A 193 -7.93 10.87 -4.37
C LEU A 193 -9.41 11.01 -4.70
N ALA A 194 -9.95 12.17 -4.35
CA ALA A 194 -11.30 12.60 -4.64
C ALA A 194 -11.29 13.99 -5.28
N ASP A 195 -12.41 14.39 -5.90
CA ASP A 195 -12.49 15.65 -6.64
C ASP A 195 -12.07 16.87 -5.80
N HIS A 196 -12.47 16.91 -4.53
CA HIS A 196 -12.23 18.04 -3.62
C HIS A 196 -11.58 17.66 -2.30
N ASP A 197 -10.99 16.46 -2.21
CA ASP A 197 -10.31 15.98 -1.00
C ASP A 197 -9.32 14.86 -1.37
N ALA A 198 -8.46 14.49 -0.43
CA ALA A 198 -7.65 13.30 -0.52
C ALA A 198 -7.22 12.85 0.88
N ILE A 199 -6.98 11.55 1.04
CA ILE A 199 -6.52 10.99 2.30
C ILE A 199 -5.41 9.96 2.11
N GLU A 200 -4.60 9.80 3.14
CA GLU A 200 -3.59 8.75 3.22
C GLU A 200 -4.05 7.70 4.23
N LEU A 201 -3.90 6.43 3.86
CA LEU A 201 -4.22 5.27 4.67
C LEU A 201 -2.95 4.49 4.98
N ASP A 202 -2.91 3.95 6.20
CA ASP A 202 -1.95 2.93 6.58
C ASP A 202 -2.03 1.75 5.62
N TYR A 203 -0.87 1.31 5.15
CA TYR A 203 -0.78 0.28 4.12
C TYR A 203 -1.37 -1.06 4.52
N VAL A 204 -1.33 -1.38 5.81
CA VAL A 204 -1.61 -2.72 6.30
C VAL A 204 -3.05 -2.82 6.81
N GLY A 205 -3.44 -1.88 7.66
CA GLY A 205 -4.74 -1.85 8.33
C GLY A 205 -5.77 -0.93 7.68
N ILE A 206 -5.43 -0.19 6.60
CA ILE A 206 -6.35 0.69 5.86
C ILE A 206 -6.93 1.83 6.75
N LYS A 207 -6.34 2.07 7.91
CA LYS A 207 -6.71 3.18 8.80
C LYS A 207 -6.27 4.50 8.20
N LYS A 208 -7.11 5.52 8.25
CA LYS A 208 -6.72 6.87 7.85
C LYS A 208 -5.61 7.38 8.76
N VAL A 209 -4.48 7.78 8.17
CA VAL A 209 -3.31 8.31 8.88
C VAL A 209 -3.05 9.79 8.59
N SER A 210 -3.51 10.30 7.44
CA SER A 210 -3.34 11.71 7.09
C SER A 210 -4.48 12.23 6.21
N ASP A 211 -4.70 13.54 6.26
CA ASP A 211 -5.63 14.30 5.42
C ASP A 211 -4.84 15.15 4.43
N TYR A 212 -5.42 15.43 3.25
CA TYR A 212 -4.83 16.23 2.17
C TYR A 212 -4.05 17.46 2.64
N LYS A 213 -4.66 18.27 3.52
CA LYS A 213 -4.06 19.52 4.03
C LYS A 213 -2.70 19.31 4.70
N ASN A 214 -2.46 18.14 5.28
CA ASN A 214 -1.23 17.81 5.99
C ASN A 214 -0.09 17.44 5.03
N TRP A 215 -0.39 17.20 3.74
CA TRP A 215 0.63 16.90 2.74
C TRP A 215 1.42 18.12 2.30
N PHE A 216 1.06 19.32 2.74
CA PHE A 216 1.65 20.58 2.29
C PHE A 216 2.15 21.41 3.48
N TYR A 217 3.18 22.22 3.27
CA TYR A 217 3.51 23.30 4.20
C TYR A 217 2.41 24.38 4.22
N SER A 218 1.80 24.63 3.06
CA SER A 218 0.62 25.47 2.89
C SER A 218 -0.24 24.85 1.79
N ALA A 219 -1.40 24.30 2.17
CA ALA A 219 -2.29 23.62 1.23
C ALA A 219 -2.93 24.65 0.27
N PRO A 220 -3.03 24.34 -1.04
CA PRO A 220 -3.70 25.23 -1.97
C PRO A 220 -5.21 25.28 -1.68
N ALA A 221 -5.82 26.43 -1.97
CA ALA A 221 -7.25 26.63 -1.73
C ALA A 221 -8.13 25.86 -2.73
N THR A 222 -7.67 25.73 -3.98
CA THR A 222 -8.36 24.93 -5.01
C THR A 222 -7.91 23.48 -4.90
N ILE A 223 -8.88 22.57 -4.76
CA ILE A 223 -8.66 21.12 -4.75
C ILE A 223 -9.40 20.53 -5.94
N ASN A 224 -8.63 19.96 -6.86
CA ASN A 224 -9.03 19.25 -8.07
C ASN A 224 -7.96 18.17 -8.34
N MET A 225 -8.05 17.07 -7.59
CA MET A 225 -6.99 16.05 -7.53
C MET A 225 -6.99 15.19 -8.78
N GLN A 226 -6.05 15.42 -9.69
CA GLN A 226 -6.04 14.71 -10.98
C GLN A 226 -5.15 13.47 -10.96
N ASN A 227 -3.99 13.54 -10.31
CA ASN A 227 -3.12 12.38 -10.19
C ASN A 227 -2.08 12.54 -9.07
N TYR A 228 -1.69 11.42 -8.47
CA TYR A 228 -0.53 11.30 -7.60
C TYR A 228 0.33 10.16 -8.15
N VAL A 229 1.59 10.44 -8.49
CA VAL A 229 2.53 9.48 -9.09
C VAL A 229 3.88 9.51 -8.36
N TYR A 230 4.62 8.40 -8.41
CA TYR A 230 5.97 8.30 -7.88
C TYR A 230 6.91 7.82 -8.98
N GLY A 231 8.18 8.23 -8.91
CA GLY A 231 9.24 7.56 -9.66
C GLY A 231 9.39 6.10 -9.22
N ARG A 232 10.04 5.25 -10.02
CA ARG A 232 10.05 3.81 -9.71
C ARG A 232 10.87 3.39 -8.51
N LEU A 233 11.88 4.16 -8.13
CA LEU A 233 12.54 4.00 -6.83
C LEU A 233 11.73 4.63 -5.69
N ALA A 234 10.68 5.38 -6.03
CA ALA A 234 9.97 6.32 -5.16
C ALA A 234 10.93 7.30 -4.48
N SER A 235 11.93 7.78 -5.23
CA SER A 235 12.83 8.87 -4.79
C SER A 235 12.14 10.24 -4.82
N SER A 236 11.09 10.37 -5.64
CA SER A 236 10.26 11.55 -5.74
C SER A 236 8.78 11.18 -5.92
N ALA A 237 7.92 12.06 -5.47
CA ALA A 237 6.48 12.07 -5.66
C ALA A 237 6.06 13.31 -6.46
N PHE A 238 5.02 13.14 -7.27
CA PHE A 238 4.43 14.17 -8.10
C PHE A 238 2.93 14.18 -7.87
N LEU A 239 2.39 15.36 -7.61
CA LEU A 239 0.95 15.58 -7.51
C LEU A 239 0.54 16.56 -8.59
N VAL A 240 -0.51 16.21 -9.33
CA VAL A 240 -1.21 17.12 -10.26
C VAL A 240 -2.52 17.51 -9.62
N ASN A 241 -2.63 18.78 -9.24
CA ASN A 241 -3.82 19.39 -8.65
C ASN A 241 -4.17 20.64 -9.46
N ASP A 242 -5.37 20.68 -10.03
CA ASP A 242 -5.85 21.77 -10.89
C ASP A 242 -4.89 22.16 -12.03
N ASN A 243 -4.36 21.14 -12.72
CA ASN A 243 -3.37 21.23 -13.80
C ASN A 243 -2.02 21.85 -13.38
N GLU A 244 -1.75 21.97 -12.09
CA GLU A 244 -0.47 22.41 -11.55
C GLU A 244 0.32 21.24 -10.99
N LEU A 245 1.64 21.23 -11.23
CA LEU A 245 2.53 20.20 -10.72
C LEU A 245 3.11 20.62 -9.37
N TYR A 246 3.03 19.71 -8.42
CA TYR A 246 3.76 19.74 -7.16
C TYR A 246 4.75 18.57 -7.17
N SER A 247 5.97 18.81 -6.73
CA SER A 247 7.02 17.80 -6.60
C SER A 247 7.44 17.66 -5.14
N LEU A 248 7.73 16.43 -4.72
CA LEU A 248 8.21 16.12 -3.38
C LEU A 248 9.39 15.16 -3.46
N ASN A 249 10.50 15.52 -2.81
CA ASN A 249 11.62 14.62 -2.61
C ASN A 249 11.29 13.63 -1.48
N LEU A 250 11.46 12.34 -1.75
CA LEU A 250 11.20 11.27 -0.78
C LEU A 250 12.48 10.59 -0.27
N MET A 251 13.65 11.04 -0.73
CA MET A 251 14.97 10.54 -0.33
C MET A 251 15.57 11.30 0.86
N ASN A 252 15.23 12.59 1.00
CA ASN A 252 15.65 13.39 2.13
C ASN A 252 15.05 12.79 3.40
N GLY A 253 15.87 12.62 4.44
CA GLY A 253 15.53 11.88 5.66
C GLY A 253 14.45 12.52 6.55
N ASP A 254 13.62 13.39 6.00
CA ASP A 254 12.51 14.03 6.68
C ASP A 254 11.50 12.97 7.13
N GLU A 255 11.08 13.07 8.40
CA GLU A 255 10.11 12.12 8.98
C GLU A 255 8.71 12.30 8.39
N ASP A 256 8.36 13.51 7.95
CA ASP A 256 7.06 13.88 7.36
C ASP A 256 7.25 14.83 6.16
N PRO A 257 7.63 14.32 4.97
CA PRO A 257 7.91 15.15 3.80
C PRO A 257 6.62 15.80 3.28
N LYS A 258 6.65 17.13 3.07
CA LYS A 258 5.49 17.92 2.61
C LYS A 258 5.78 18.62 1.28
N PHE A 259 4.77 18.68 0.41
CA PHE A 259 4.78 19.48 -0.79
C PHE A 259 4.92 20.97 -0.47
N GLY A 260 5.72 21.66 -1.29
CA GLY A 260 5.80 23.11 -1.31
C GLY A 260 4.71 23.75 -2.18
N ALA A 261 4.99 24.96 -2.66
CA ALA A 261 4.16 25.63 -3.66
C ALA A 261 4.19 24.88 -5.01
N PRO A 262 3.15 25.02 -5.86
CA PRO A 262 3.16 24.46 -7.21
C PRO A 262 4.23 25.14 -8.06
N ILE A 263 4.75 24.41 -9.05
CA ILE A 263 5.71 24.93 -10.02
C ILE A 263 4.94 25.71 -11.09
N LYS A 264 5.00 27.04 -11.01
CA LYS A 264 4.26 27.96 -11.88
C LYS A 264 4.98 28.22 -13.21
N GLY A 265 4.20 28.41 -14.26
CA GLY A 265 4.64 28.89 -15.57
C GLY A 265 3.48 28.92 -16.56
N ASP A 266 3.79 29.15 -17.83
CA ASP A 266 2.76 29.25 -18.87
C ASP A 266 2.39 27.87 -19.45
N TRP A 267 1.81 27.01 -18.62
CA TRP A 267 1.44 25.64 -18.98
C TRP A 267 0.20 25.15 -18.22
N LYS A 268 -0.41 24.08 -18.73
CA LYS A 268 -1.40 23.27 -18.00
C LYS A 268 -0.99 21.81 -18.03
N ILE A 269 -0.55 21.29 -16.89
CA ILE A 269 0.00 19.94 -16.81
C ILE A 269 -1.12 18.90 -16.90
N SER A 270 -0.91 17.94 -17.80
CA SER A 270 -1.74 16.74 -17.95
C SER A 270 -1.71 15.89 -16.67
N PRO A 271 -2.80 15.16 -16.34
CA PRO A 271 -2.78 14.13 -15.32
C PRO A 271 -1.77 13.01 -15.63
N PHE A 272 -1.41 12.77 -16.89
CA PHE A 272 -0.42 11.76 -17.27
C PHE A 272 1.00 12.29 -17.04
N VAL A 273 1.69 11.72 -16.04
CA VAL A 273 3.05 12.09 -15.62
C VAL A 273 3.99 10.92 -15.90
N PHE A 274 5.17 11.19 -16.47
CA PHE A 274 6.11 10.18 -16.95
C PHE A 274 7.43 10.25 -16.17
N PRO A 275 7.47 9.75 -14.93
CA PRO A 275 8.63 9.91 -14.08
C PRO A 275 9.81 9.02 -14.50
N HIS A 276 11.01 9.50 -14.22
CA HIS A 276 12.21 8.68 -14.30
C HIS A 276 12.24 7.63 -13.17
N THR A 277 12.99 6.56 -13.40
CA THR A 277 13.17 5.47 -12.44
C THR A 277 13.92 5.92 -11.18
N TYR A 278 15.02 6.68 -11.31
CA TYR A 278 15.98 6.89 -10.20
C TYR A 278 16.03 8.31 -9.60
N SER A 279 15.47 9.32 -10.25
CA SER A 279 15.58 10.72 -9.83
C SER A 279 14.23 11.43 -9.89
N ASP A 280 14.22 12.73 -9.58
CA ASP A 280 13.08 13.62 -9.77
C ASP A 280 12.93 14.09 -11.23
N TYR A 281 13.77 13.62 -12.16
CA TYR A 281 13.55 13.88 -13.58
C TYR A 281 12.22 13.28 -14.02
N THR A 282 11.42 14.03 -14.76
CA THR A 282 10.10 13.59 -15.22
C THR A 282 9.74 14.28 -16.51
N VAL A 283 9.18 13.52 -17.46
CA VAL A 283 8.58 14.11 -18.67
C VAL A 283 7.10 14.39 -18.39
N LEU A 284 6.64 15.54 -18.85
CA LEU A 284 5.29 16.05 -18.64
C LEU A 284 4.66 16.39 -19.99
N TYR A 285 3.35 16.52 -20.02
CA TYR A 285 2.65 17.08 -21.17
C TYR A 285 1.89 18.35 -20.80
N ASP A 286 2.20 19.43 -21.50
CA ASP A 286 1.48 20.69 -21.42
C ASP A 286 0.29 20.66 -22.38
N THR A 287 -0.91 20.56 -21.81
CA THR A 287 -2.17 20.52 -22.56
C THR A 287 -2.56 21.87 -23.14
N LYS A 288 -2.01 22.98 -22.61
CA LYS A 288 -2.29 24.34 -23.12
C LYS A 288 -1.54 24.59 -24.42
N ASN A 289 -0.23 24.38 -24.42
CA ASN A 289 0.61 24.64 -25.59
C ASN A 289 0.88 23.38 -26.42
N GLN A 290 0.31 22.23 -26.02
CA GLN A 290 0.37 20.96 -26.75
C GLN A 290 1.79 20.50 -27.06
N ARG A 291 2.60 20.39 -26.00
CA ARG A 291 4.02 20.06 -26.06
C ARG A 291 4.46 19.24 -24.85
N PHE A 292 5.59 18.56 -24.97
CA PHE A 292 6.24 17.90 -23.85
C PHE A 292 7.17 18.88 -23.12
N LEU A 293 7.21 18.75 -21.79
CA LEU A 293 8.10 19.48 -20.91
C LEU A 293 8.93 18.49 -20.09
N SER A 294 10.00 18.97 -19.46
CA SER A 294 10.70 18.23 -18.42
C SER A 294 10.58 18.91 -17.08
N HIS A 295 10.55 18.12 -16.01
CA HIS A 295 10.79 18.55 -14.66
C HIS A 295 12.13 18.01 -14.18
N TYR A 296 12.94 18.84 -13.54
CA TYR A 296 14.15 18.44 -12.82
C TYR A 296 14.54 19.50 -11.78
N MET A 297 14.96 19.09 -10.58
CA MET A 297 15.36 19.97 -9.49
C MET A 297 14.30 21.04 -9.17
N ALA A 298 13.05 20.60 -8.98
CA ALA A 298 11.90 21.46 -8.67
C ALA A 298 11.63 22.58 -9.71
N SER A 299 12.09 22.40 -10.94
CA SER A 299 11.90 23.35 -12.05
C SER A 299 11.32 22.63 -13.27
N ILE A 300 10.49 23.32 -14.05
CA ILE A 300 9.97 22.83 -15.33
C ILE A 300 10.63 23.61 -16.47
N SER A 301 11.06 22.89 -17.50
CA SER A 301 11.74 23.43 -18.68
C SER A 301 11.20 22.85 -19.97
N GLU A 302 11.25 23.64 -21.04
CA GLU A 302 11.02 23.20 -22.41
C GLU A 302 12.04 22.15 -22.84
N LEU A 303 11.65 21.27 -23.77
CA LEU A 303 12.52 20.23 -24.29
C LEU A 303 13.12 20.65 -25.63
N SER A 304 14.40 20.36 -25.84
CA SER A 304 15.02 20.60 -27.15
C SER A 304 14.75 19.45 -28.13
N ASN A 305 14.61 19.79 -29.41
CA ASN A 305 14.56 18.82 -30.50
C ASN A 305 15.97 18.30 -30.85
N SER A 306 16.44 17.31 -30.10
CA SER A 306 17.76 16.70 -30.30
C SER A 306 17.86 15.96 -31.64
N PRO A 307 19.03 15.96 -32.32
CA PRO A 307 19.23 15.15 -33.52
C PRO A 307 18.86 13.68 -33.30
N GLY A 308 18.10 13.09 -34.23
CA GLY A 308 17.59 11.72 -34.13
C GLY A 308 16.24 11.58 -33.44
N SER A 309 15.63 12.68 -32.98
CA SER A 309 14.25 12.68 -32.46
C SER A 309 13.24 12.28 -33.54
N ALA A 310 12.29 11.42 -33.18
CA ALA A 310 11.22 10.98 -34.08
C ALA A 310 10.15 12.06 -34.32
N PHE A 311 10.09 13.06 -33.44
CA PHE A 311 9.21 14.22 -33.51
C PHE A 311 9.80 15.37 -32.69
N ASP A 312 9.31 16.59 -32.89
CA ASP A 312 9.69 17.74 -32.06
C ASP A 312 8.89 17.72 -30.74
N PRO A 313 9.53 17.52 -29.58
CA PRO A 313 8.82 17.47 -28.30
C PRO A 313 8.25 18.83 -27.89
N ASP A 314 8.79 19.95 -28.36
CA ASP A 314 8.30 21.30 -28.02
C ASP A 314 7.17 21.78 -28.95
N ASN A 315 6.93 21.05 -30.06
CA ASN A 315 5.95 21.42 -31.09
C ASN A 315 5.13 20.21 -31.56
N VAL A 316 4.35 19.60 -30.65
CA VAL A 316 3.55 18.40 -30.97
C VAL A 316 2.20 18.77 -31.59
N GLY A 317 1.50 19.77 -31.05
CA GLY A 317 0.24 20.29 -31.60
C GLY A 317 -0.92 19.28 -31.63
N LYS A 318 -1.01 18.41 -30.61
CA LYS A 318 -2.06 17.37 -30.49
C LYS A 318 -2.69 17.34 -29.10
N LYS A 319 -3.82 16.66 -28.97
CA LYS A 319 -4.46 16.38 -27.68
C LYS A 319 -3.93 15.06 -27.14
N LEU A 320 -3.42 15.06 -25.91
CA LEU A 320 -3.08 13.83 -25.19
C LEU A 320 -4.36 13.15 -24.66
N VAL A 321 -4.66 11.97 -25.19
CA VAL A 321 -5.84 11.18 -24.81
C VAL A 321 -5.50 10.22 -23.67
N PHE A 322 -4.34 9.58 -23.75
CA PHE A 322 -3.87 8.64 -22.74
C PHE A 322 -2.34 8.58 -22.73
N GLY A 323 -1.76 8.45 -21.54
CA GLY A 323 -0.32 8.20 -21.36
C GLY A 323 -0.10 7.03 -20.39
N GLY A 324 0.76 6.09 -20.77
CA GLY A 324 1.06 4.92 -19.94
C GLY A 324 2.45 4.33 -20.19
N PRO A 325 2.90 3.39 -19.35
CA PRO A 325 4.23 2.79 -19.45
C PRO A 325 4.41 2.02 -20.76
N GLY A 326 5.61 2.07 -21.30
CA GLY A 326 6.10 1.25 -22.41
C GLY A 326 7.35 0.45 -22.00
N PRO A 327 7.98 -0.28 -22.93
CA PRO A 327 9.22 -1.02 -22.64
C PRO A 327 10.35 -0.13 -22.11
N GLY A 328 11.01 -0.55 -21.03
CA GLY A 328 12.13 0.15 -20.41
C GLY A 328 11.71 1.40 -19.65
N ASP A 329 12.42 2.52 -19.88
CA ASP A 329 12.06 3.87 -19.36
C ASP A 329 11.14 4.64 -20.34
N SER A 330 10.49 3.93 -21.28
CA SER A 330 9.63 4.54 -22.29
C SER A 330 8.18 4.67 -21.80
N TYR A 331 7.46 5.64 -22.34
CA TYR A 331 6.02 5.84 -22.13
C TYR A 331 5.33 6.03 -23.47
N ASN A 332 4.21 5.34 -23.67
CA ASN A 332 3.38 5.47 -24.85
C ASN A 332 2.27 6.48 -24.59
N CYS A 333 2.17 7.47 -25.48
CA CYS A 333 1.19 8.54 -25.42
C CYS A 333 0.26 8.44 -26.63
N LEU A 334 -0.99 8.05 -26.41
CA LEU A 334 -2.02 8.11 -27.42
C LEU A 334 -2.46 9.57 -27.58
N MET A 335 -2.19 10.12 -28.76
CA MET A 335 -2.48 11.49 -29.15
C MET A 335 -3.59 11.51 -30.21
N LYS A 336 -4.35 12.60 -30.25
CA LYS A 336 -5.38 12.85 -31.25
C LYS A 336 -5.19 14.23 -31.87
N ASN A 337 -5.45 14.37 -33.16
CA ASN A 337 -5.53 15.68 -33.79
C ASN A 337 -6.57 16.59 -33.13
N ASN A 338 -6.41 17.90 -33.32
CA ASN A 338 -7.34 18.87 -32.73
C ASN A 338 -8.72 18.84 -33.40
N ASP A 339 -8.73 18.66 -34.72
CA ASP A 339 -9.88 18.95 -35.58
C ASP A 339 -10.50 17.71 -36.23
N ASP A 340 -9.92 16.52 -36.03
CA ASP A 340 -10.41 15.25 -36.57
C ASP A 340 -10.16 14.06 -35.63
N ASP A 341 -10.63 12.87 -36.03
CA ASP A 341 -10.49 11.60 -35.32
C ASP A 341 -9.23 10.80 -35.71
N ASN A 342 -8.18 11.45 -36.24
CA ASN A 342 -6.91 10.78 -36.50
C ASN A 342 -6.09 10.67 -35.21
N PHE A 343 -5.63 9.46 -34.93
CA PHE A 343 -4.87 9.10 -33.73
C PHE A 343 -3.42 8.77 -34.06
N PHE A 344 -2.57 9.00 -33.08
CA PHE A 344 -1.14 8.74 -33.16
C PHE A 344 -0.66 8.17 -31.83
N VAL A 345 0.40 7.36 -31.86
CA VAL A 345 1.14 6.98 -30.66
C VAL A 345 2.50 7.65 -30.72
N TYR A 346 2.75 8.50 -29.73
CA TYR A 346 4.03 9.14 -29.47
C TYR A 346 4.70 8.41 -28.32
N THR A 347 5.96 7.99 -28.51
CA THR A 347 6.74 7.34 -27.46
C THR A 347 7.80 8.31 -26.96
N VAL A 348 7.82 8.51 -25.64
CA VAL A 348 8.85 9.31 -24.96
C VAL A 348 9.71 8.42 -24.07
N ASN A 349 11.02 8.61 -24.10
CA ASN A 349 11.96 7.98 -23.18
C ASN A 349 12.22 8.95 -22.01
N ALA A 350 11.77 8.60 -20.80
CA ALA A 350 11.93 9.42 -19.61
C ALA A 350 13.20 9.04 -18.81
N SER A 351 14.19 8.40 -19.45
CA SER A 351 15.48 8.15 -18.82
C SER A 351 16.27 9.44 -18.70
N PHE A 352 16.71 9.81 -17.49
CA PHE A 352 17.55 11.00 -17.30
C PHE A 352 18.86 10.95 -18.11
N PHE A 353 19.32 9.75 -18.48
CA PHE A 353 20.55 9.54 -19.22
C PHE A 353 20.38 9.58 -20.75
N THR A 354 19.16 9.72 -21.26
CA THR A 354 18.92 9.79 -22.71
C THR A 354 19.10 11.20 -23.24
N GLN A 355 19.64 11.32 -24.46
CA GLN A 355 19.67 12.58 -25.21
C GLN A 355 18.45 12.72 -26.13
N VAL A 356 17.83 11.60 -26.53
CA VAL A 356 16.67 11.55 -27.41
C VAL A 356 15.46 11.11 -26.58
N ILE A 357 14.67 12.09 -26.17
CA ILE A 357 13.43 11.87 -25.40
C ILE A 357 12.31 11.45 -26.35
N ALA A 358 12.14 12.14 -27.46
CA ALA A 358 11.14 11.83 -28.49
C ALA A 358 11.58 10.60 -29.33
N SER A 359 11.36 9.40 -28.80
CA SER A 359 11.94 8.16 -29.30
C SER A 359 11.10 7.42 -30.35
N GLY A 360 9.82 7.75 -30.48
CA GLY A 360 8.95 7.14 -31.49
C GLY A 360 7.72 7.98 -31.80
N MET A 361 7.26 7.89 -33.05
CA MET A 361 5.98 8.44 -33.49
C MET A 361 5.40 7.53 -34.56
N SER A 362 4.15 7.16 -34.40
CA SER A 362 3.40 6.42 -35.41
C SER A 362 1.96 6.88 -35.47
N GLU A 363 1.45 7.08 -36.68
CA GLU A 363 0.01 7.16 -36.92
C GLU A 363 -0.68 5.82 -36.58
N VAL A 364 -1.93 5.89 -36.16
CA VAL A 364 -2.82 4.74 -35.96
C VAL A 364 -3.69 4.59 -37.19
N GLU A 365 -3.47 3.54 -37.97
CA GLU A 365 -4.10 3.38 -39.30
C GLU A 365 -5.46 2.68 -39.23
N ASN A 366 -5.57 1.61 -38.43
CA ASN A 366 -6.82 0.86 -38.29
C ASN A 366 -7.04 0.45 -36.84
N ALA A 367 -7.74 1.28 -36.08
CA ALA A 367 -8.14 0.98 -34.71
C ALA A 367 -9.66 1.14 -34.55
N ALA A 368 -10.37 0.03 -34.61
CA ALA A 368 -11.83 0.00 -34.56
C ALA A 368 -12.37 0.67 -33.28
N GLU A 369 -13.29 1.61 -33.46
CA GLU A 369 -14.02 2.28 -32.36
C GLU A 369 -13.16 3.09 -31.38
N LEU A 370 -11.85 3.27 -31.63
CA LEU A 370 -10.92 3.96 -30.73
C LEU A 370 -11.39 5.35 -30.31
N GLN A 371 -12.07 6.09 -31.19
CA GLN A 371 -12.63 7.41 -30.92
C GLN A 371 -13.72 7.43 -29.83
N LYS A 372 -14.30 6.27 -29.51
CA LYS A 372 -15.31 6.10 -28.45
C LYS A 372 -14.69 5.67 -27.12
N ALA A 373 -13.43 5.24 -27.12
CA ALA A 373 -12.79 4.65 -25.96
C ALA A 373 -12.53 5.69 -24.86
N LYS A 374 -12.76 5.29 -23.61
CA LYS A 374 -12.51 6.11 -22.41
C LYS A 374 -11.59 5.45 -21.40
N LEU A 375 -11.34 4.15 -21.56
CA LEU A 375 -10.58 3.31 -20.65
C LEU A 375 -9.41 2.71 -21.42
N PHE A 376 -8.21 2.87 -20.86
CA PHE A 376 -6.96 2.52 -21.52
C PHE A 376 -5.98 1.91 -20.52
N ALA A 377 -5.08 1.07 -21.02
CA ALA A 377 -3.92 0.60 -20.28
C ALA A 377 -2.79 0.27 -21.27
N SER A 378 -1.55 0.68 -20.96
CA SER A 378 -0.37 0.44 -21.80
C SER A 378 0.51 -0.64 -21.18
N SER A 379 1.11 -1.50 -22.01
CA SER A 379 2.03 -2.53 -21.54
C SER A 379 3.43 -1.95 -21.30
N GLY A 380 3.94 -2.13 -20.08
CA GLY A 380 5.35 -1.84 -19.77
C GLY A 380 6.33 -2.89 -20.31
N LEU A 381 5.83 -4.00 -20.88
CA LEU A 381 6.65 -5.08 -21.44
C LEU A 381 6.63 -5.08 -22.97
N TYR A 382 5.47 -4.81 -23.57
CA TYR A 382 5.26 -4.84 -25.01
C TYR A 382 4.84 -3.47 -25.55
N PRO A 383 5.09 -3.16 -26.83
CA PRO A 383 4.65 -1.91 -27.43
C PRO A 383 3.15 -1.98 -27.78
N HIS A 384 2.31 -2.15 -26.77
CA HIS A 384 0.86 -2.38 -26.90
C HIS A 384 0.07 -1.44 -25.99
N ILE A 385 -1.06 -0.95 -26.51
CA ILE A 385 -2.08 -0.22 -25.74
C ILE A 385 -3.39 -0.98 -25.85
N TYR A 386 -4.02 -1.28 -24.71
CA TYR A 386 -5.37 -1.83 -24.64
C TYR A 386 -6.36 -0.70 -24.44
N TYR A 387 -7.51 -0.79 -25.09
CA TYR A 387 -8.62 0.13 -24.89
C TYR A 387 -9.95 -0.60 -24.87
N ALA A 388 -10.91 -0.06 -24.11
CA ALA A 388 -12.25 -0.63 -24.00
C ALA A 388 -13.30 0.30 -24.62
N VAL A 389 -14.24 -0.31 -25.33
CA VAL A 389 -15.43 0.32 -25.90
C VAL A 389 -16.62 -0.58 -25.61
N ASP A 390 -17.65 -0.03 -24.97
CA ASP A 390 -18.84 -0.76 -24.53
C ASP A 390 -18.48 -2.04 -23.73
N ASN A 391 -18.70 -3.22 -24.31
CA ASN A 391 -18.44 -4.53 -23.74
C ASN A 391 -17.19 -5.22 -24.35
N LYS A 392 -16.37 -4.50 -25.13
CA LYS A 392 -15.26 -5.05 -25.90
C LYS A 392 -13.92 -4.47 -25.46
N ILE A 393 -12.88 -5.28 -25.56
CA ILE A 393 -11.49 -4.89 -25.34
C ILE A 393 -10.73 -5.11 -26.63
N TYR A 394 -10.01 -4.08 -27.04
CA TYR A 394 -9.14 -4.07 -28.19
C TYR A 394 -7.69 -3.90 -27.74
N LEU A 395 -6.78 -4.53 -28.47
CA LEU A 395 -5.35 -4.27 -28.36
C LEU A 395 -4.88 -3.54 -29.61
N LEU A 396 -4.33 -2.34 -29.44
CA LEU A 396 -3.55 -1.61 -30.42
C LEU A 396 -2.10 -2.10 -30.37
N ASP A 397 -1.65 -2.70 -31.46
CA ASP A 397 -0.25 -3.04 -31.68
C ASP A 397 0.46 -1.83 -32.31
N ILE A 398 1.36 -1.19 -31.57
CA ILE A 398 1.99 0.07 -31.99
C ILE A 398 2.86 -0.15 -33.24
N PRO A 399 3.77 -1.15 -33.30
CA PRO A 399 4.54 -1.41 -34.51
C PRO A 399 3.69 -1.73 -35.73
N ALA A 400 2.60 -2.49 -35.56
CA ALA A 400 1.71 -2.84 -36.65
C ALA A 400 0.72 -1.71 -37.01
N LYS A 401 0.60 -0.68 -36.16
CA LYS A 401 -0.30 0.48 -36.29
C LYS A 401 -1.79 0.14 -36.34
N LYS A 402 -2.15 -1.06 -35.87
CA LYS A 402 -3.49 -1.63 -36.01
C LYS A 402 -3.97 -2.19 -34.69
N ALA A 403 -5.27 -2.07 -34.46
CA ALA A 403 -5.93 -2.70 -33.35
C ALA A 403 -6.71 -3.94 -33.78
N ARG A 404 -6.83 -4.89 -32.86
CA ARG A 404 -7.68 -6.08 -32.99
C ARG A 404 -8.49 -6.31 -31.73
N LEU A 405 -9.67 -6.89 -31.89
CA LEU A 405 -10.50 -7.32 -30.76
C LEU A 405 -9.79 -8.48 -30.06
N VAL A 406 -9.58 -8.37 -28.76
CA VAL A 406 -8.98 -9.44 -27.95
C VAL A 406 -9.99 -10.11 -27.01
N TYR A 407 -11.08 -9.41 -26.67
CA TYR A 407 -12.16 -9.99 -25.89
C TYR A 407 -13.47 -9.22 -26.03
N ALA A 408 -14.60 -9.91 -25.91
CA ALA A 408 -15.93 -9.31 -25.81
C ALA A 408 -16.73 -10.00 -24.70
N PHE A 409 -17.20 -9.22 -23.73
CA PHE A 409 -18.11 -9.70 -22.70
C PHE A 409 -19.52 -9.91 -23.28
N PRO A 410 -20.42 -10.64 -22.59
CA PRO A 410 -21.81 -10.76 -22.99
C PRO A 410 -22.47 -9.40 -23.23
N ALA A 411 -23.44 -9.36 -24.15
CA ALA A 411 -24.19 -8.13 -24.43
C ALA A 411 -24.85 -7.57 -23.16
N GLY A 412 -24.77 -6.25 -22.98
CA GLY A 412 -25.29 -5.54 -21.81
C GLY A 412 -24.33 -5.48 -20.62
N ALA A 413 -23.15 -6.11 -20.68
CA ALA A 413 -22.08 -5.84 -19.72
C ALA A 413 -21.36 -4.54 -20.08
N GLU A 414 -21.26 -3.61 -19.13
CA GLU A 414 -20.48 -2.38 -19.31
C GLU A 414 -19.08 -2.58 -18.71
N ILE A 415 -18.01 -2.27 -19.44
CA ILE A 415 -16.66 -2.22 -18.86
C ILE A 415 -16.48 -0.90 -18.10
N THR A 416 -16.23 -0.97 -16.79
CA THR A 416 -16.17 0.20 -15.92
C THR A 416 -14.75 0.58 -15.49
N ALA A 417 -13.82 -0.38 -15.49
CA ALA A 417 -12.42 -0.11 -15.24
C ALA A 417 -11.54 -1.15 -15.95
N VAL A 418 -10.35 -0.74 -16.38
CA VAL A 418 -9.30 -1.65 -16.88
C VAL A 418 -7.98 -1.25 -16.24
N ARG A 419 -7.12 -2.24 -15.99
CA ARG A 419 -5.76 -1.97 -15.56
C ARG A 419 -4.83 -3.11 -15.92
N MET A 420 -3.55 -2.81 -16.08
CA MET A 420 -2.52 -3.84 -16.18
C MET A 420 -1.77 -3.94 -14.87
N LYS A 421 -1.53 -5.17 -14.41
CA LYS A 421 -0.66 -5.43 -13.27
C LYS A 421 0.76 -5.10 -13.68
N GLN A 422 1.27 -3.98 -13.20
CA GLN A 422 2.64 -3.56 -13.45
C GLN A 422 3.20 -2.89 -12.22
N SER A 423 4.44 -3.19 -11.89
CA SER A 423 5.10 -2.51 -10.78
C SER A 423 5.48 -1.09 -11.19
N PRO A 424 4.92 -0.06 -10.54
CA PRO A 424 5.56 1.23 -10.56
C PRO A 424 6.86 1.18 -9.75
N SER A 425 7.17 0.14 -8.95
CA SER A 425 8.35 0.12 -8.08
C SER A 425 9.44 -0.87 -8.51
N ILE A 426 10.72 -0.46 -8.48
CA ILE A 426 11.87 -1.37 -8.65
C ILE A 426 12.30 -2.06 -7.35
N THR A 427 11.69 -1.73 -6.22
CA THR A 427 12.03 -2.31 -4.90
C THR A 427 11.16 -3.50 -4.52
N ILE A 428 10.28 -3.92 -5.43
CA ILE A 428 9.40 -5.07 -5.24
C ILE A 428 9.54 -6.01 -6.42
N ASN A 429 9.67 -7.30 -6.11
CA ASN A 429 9.73 -8.36 -7.12
C ASN A 429 8.33 -8.68 -7.65
N TYR A 430 8.22 -8.92 -8.96
CA TYR A 430 6.97 -9.29 -9.62
C TYR A 430 7.15 -10.63 -10.34
N PRO A 431 6.62 -11.73 -9.79
CA PRO A 431 6.85 -13.07 -10.33
C PRO A 431 6.12 -13.34 -11.66
N ASP A 432 5.11 -12.55 -12.01
CA ASP A 432 4.27 -12.71 -13.20
C ASP A 432 4.72 -11.88 -14.42
N ASN A 433 5.90 -11.23 -14.34
CA ASN A 433 6.52 -10.49 -15.44
C ASN A 433 5.59 -9.45 -16.12
N ASN A 434 4.67 -8.81 -15.38
CA ASN A 434 3.74 -7.80 -15.90
C ASN A 434 2.75 -8.33 -16.97
N ARG A 435 2.36 -9.62 -16.89
CA ARG A 435 1.48 -10.29 -17.87
C ARG A 435 0.06 -10.57 -17.35
N GLU A 436 -0.43 -9.74 -16.45
CA GLU A 436 -1.82 -9.81 -15.99
C GLU A 436 -2.56 -8.52 -16.38
N PHE A 437 -3.68 -8.69 -17.08
CA PHE A 437 -4.63 -7.61 -17.39
C PHE A 437 -5.90 -7.85 -16.58
N VAL A 438 -6.46 -6.79 -16.02
CA VAL A 438 -7.68 -6.89 -15.23
C VAL A 438 -8.76 -5.96 -15.75
N VAL A 439 -9.99 -6.42 -15.61
CA VAL A 439 -11.18 -5.73 -16.11
C VAL A 439 -12.23 -5.78 -15.03
N ALA A 440 -12.90 -4.66 -14.81
CA ALA A 440 -14.14 -4.61 -14.09
C ALA A 440 -15.31 -4.40 -15.06
N THR A 441 -16.40 -5.11 -14.83
CA THR A 441 -17.66 -4.88 -15.54
C THR A 441 -18.80 -4.63 -14.57
N TYR A 442 -19.87 -4.02 -15.07
CA TYR A 442 -21.12 -3.85 -14.36
C TYR A 442 -22.28 -4.33 -15.21
N GLN A 443 -23.10 -5.22 -14.65
CA GLN A 443 -24.26 -5.78 -15.35
C GLN A 443 -25.33 -6.19 -14.35
N GLY A 444 -26.59 -5.80 -14.60
CA GLY A 444 -27.73 -6.27 -13.80
C GLY A 444 -27.69 -5.91 -12.32
N GLY A 445 -27.02 -4.80 -11.96
CA GLY A 445 -26.87 -4.36 -10.57
C GLY A 445 -25.61 -4.89 -9.87
N GLU A 446 -24.85 -5.79 -10.49
CA GLU A 446 -23.67 -6.43 -9.92
C GLU A 446 -22.39 -5.99 -10.65
N GLY A 447 -21.36 -5.66 -9.88
CA GLY A 447 -20.00 -5.51 -10.37
C GLY A 447 -19.25 -6.83 -10.35
N ARG A 448 -18.41 -7.02 -11.36
CA ARG A 448 -17.57 -8.20 -11.52
C ARG A 448 -16.15 -7.80 -11.85
N PHE A 449 -15.20 -8.59 -11.36
CA PHE A 449 -13.77 -8.37 -11.55
C PHE A 449 -13.16 -9.60 -12.23
N TYR A 450 -12.37 -9.38 -13.29
CA TYR A 450 -11.79 -10.42 -14.11
C TYR A 450 -10.28 -10.26 -14.18
N LYS A 451 -9.56 -11.38 -14.14
CA LYS A 451 -8.13 -11.46 -14.44
C LYS A 451 -7.92 -12.17 -15.77
N PHE A 452 -7.03 -11.64 -16.60
CA PHE A 452 -6.61 -12.20 -17.87
C PHE A 452 -5.09 -12.38 -17.86
N GLU A 453 -4.63 -13.52 -18.34
CA GLU A 453 -3.22 -13.74 -18.63
C GLU A 453 -2.89 -13.23 -20.04
N ILE A 454 -1.73 -12.61 -20.21
CA ILE A 454 -1.30 -12.02 -21.48
C ILE A 454 -0.22 -12.89 -22.13
N GLY A 455 -0.47 -13.35 -23.36
CA GLY A 455 0.49 -14.07 -24.18
C GLY A 455 1.57 -13.15 -24.78
N ASN A 456 2.60 -13.74 -25.42
CA ASN A 456 3.71 -12.96 -25.99
C ASN A 456 3.29 -11.98 -27.11
N THR A 457 2.17 -12.24 -27.77
CA THR A 457 1.60 -11.37 -28.83
C THR A 457 0.72 -10.26 -28.27
N GLY A 458 0.49 -10.21 -26.96
CA GLY A 458 -0.46 -9.32 -26.30
C GLY A 458 -1.90 -9.85 -26.27
N ASP A 459 -2.20 -10.94 -26.97
CA ASP A 459 -3.53 -11.57 -26.88
C ASP A 459 -3.72 -12.22 -25.51
N PHE A 460 -4.98 -12.29 -25.05
CA PHE A 460 -5.29 -13.02 -23.83
C PHE A 460 -5.14 -14.52 -24.05
N VAL A 461 -4.48 -15.19 -23.11
CA VAL A 461 -4.30 -16.65 -23.13
C VAL A 461 -5.66 -17.32 -23.20
N ASP A 462 -5.76 -18.37 -24.03
CA ASP A 462 -6.99 -19.12 -24.30
C ASP A 462 -8.18 -18.27 -24.79
N ASN A 463 -7.94 -17.02 -25.21
CA ASN A 463 -8.96 -16.04 -25.58
C ASN A 463 -10.01 -15.79 -24.48
N THR A 464 -9.65 -15.96 -23.21
CA THR A 464 -10.58 -15.79 -22.08
C THR A 464 -9.88 -15.30 -20.81
N TYR A 465 -10.68 -14.89 -19.82
CA TYR A 465 -10.20 -14.61 -18.47
C TYR A 465 -9.80 -15.91 -17.76
N SER A 466 -8.78 -15.83 -16.91
CA SER A 466 -8.32 -16.92 -16.05
C SER A 466 -9.12 -17.01 -14.74
N LYS A 467 -9.66 -15.88 -14.25
CA LYS A 467 -10.49 -15.80 -13.04
C LYS A 467 -11.60 -14.76 -13.17
N GLU A 468 -12.73 -15.04 -12.52
CA GLU A 468 -13.87 -14.13 -12.33
C GLU A 468 -14.20 -14.07 -10.84
N TYR A 469 -14.43 -12.87 -10.32
CA TYR A 469 -14.87 -12.60 -8.97
C TYR A 469 -16.15 -11.75 -9.03
N LYS A 470 -17.11 -12.06 -8.16
CA LYS A 470 -18.47 -11.50 -8.14
C LYS A 470 -18.79 -10.88 -6.78
N GLY A 471 -19.97 -10.26 -6.66
CA GLY A 471 -20.42 -9.66 -5.40
C GLY A 471 -19.87 -8.25 -5.13
N PHE A 472 -19.33 -7.58 -6.15
CA PHE A 472 -18.97 -6.17 -6.04
C PHE A 472 -20.17 -5.28 -6.35
N ASN A 473 -20.14 -4.06 -5.83
CA ASN A 473 -20.93 -2.96 -6.38
C ASN A 473 -20.25 -2.43 -7.64
N ARG A 474 -20.65 -1.26 -8.13
CA ARG A 474 -20.07 -0.69 -9.35
C ARG A 474 -18.60 -0.29 -9.11
N ILE A 475 -17.68 -1.09 -9.63
CA ILE A 475 -16.23 -0.84 -9.55
C ILE A 475 -15.86 0.35 -10.46
N LYS A 476 -15.10 1.30 -9.92
CA LYS A 476 -14.61 2.49 -10.62
C LYS A 476 -13.11 2.50 -10.88
N TYR A 477 -12.36 1.90 -9.97
CA TYR A 477 -10.91 1.96 -10.03
C TYR A 477 -10.29 0.69 -9.47
N LEU A 478 -9.17 0.29 -10.06
CA LEU A 478 -8.40 -0.89 -9.70
C LEU A 478 -6.97 -0.44 -9.43
N GLU A 479 -6.30 -0.92 -8.39
CA GLU A 479 -4.88 -0.64 -8.10
C GLU A 479 -4.24 -1.90 -7.53
N TYR A 480 -3.05 -2.29 -8.02
CA TYR A 480 -2.38 -3.46 -7.45
C TYR A 480 -1.54 -3.05 -6.24
N LYS A 481 -1.85 -3.67 -5.11
CA LYS A 481 -1.16 -3.51 -3.83
C LYS A 481 -0.16 -4.64 -3.68
N ASN A 482 1.12 -4.31 -3.57
CA ASN A 482 2.21 -5.29 -3.53
C ASN A 482 2.70 -5.62 -2.12
N ARG A 483 2.96 -6.90 -1.81
CA ARG A 483 3.78 -7.18 -0.64
C ARG A 483 5.21 -6.73 -0.91
N ARG A 484 5.82 -6.00 0.03
CA ARG A 484 7.27 -5.84 0.04
C ARG A 484 7.88 -7.15 0.54
N ASN A 485 8.87 -7.67 -0.16
CA ASN A 485 9.67 -8.77 0.39
C ASN A 485 10.52 -8.20 1.53
N ASN A 486 10.43 -8.81 2.71
CA ASN A 486 11.24 -8.47 3.88
C ASN A 486 12.72 -8.71 3.61
#